data_AF-A0A3R5X413-F1
#
_entry.id   AF-A0A3R5X413-F1
#
_cell.length_a   1.000
_cell.length_b   1.000
_cell.length_c   1.000
_cell.angle_alpha   90.00
_cell.angle_beta   90.00
_cell.angle_gamma   90.00
#
_symmetry.space_group_name_H-M   'P 1'
#
loop_
_entity.id
_entity.type
_entity.pdbx_description
1 polymer ?
#
loop_
_entity_poly.entity_id
_entity_poly.type
_entity_poly.pdbx_seq_one_letter_code
_entity_poly.pdbx_strand_id
1 'polypeptide(L)' 'MCTVIAEFRINNYAVLRLDKDILFRKYSKYLIDGVEFHIVPIYDLTRCIAIESDKSFLNKEVKFIE' A
#
# COMPACT_ATOMS: atom_id res chain seq x y z
N MET A 1 -8.72 1.90 -7.16
CA MET A 1 -8.41 0.57 -6.61
C MET A 1 -7.21 0.02 -7.34
N CYS A 2 -6.25 -0.57 -6.63
CA CYS A 2 -5.04 -1.16 -7.19
C CYS A 2 -4.83 -2.56 -6.60
N THR A 3 -4.12 -3.43 -7.31
CA THR A 3 -3.77 -4.77 -6.79
C THR A 3 -2.29 -4.82 -6.45
N VAL A 4 -1.96 -5.49 -5.34
CA VAL A 4 -0.56 -5.75 -4.94
C VAL A 4 0.02 -6.85 -5.83
N ILE A 5 1.02 -6.50 -6.63
CA ILE A 5 1.72 -7.43 -7.54
C ILE A 5 3.02 -7.97 -6.96
N ALA A 6 3.60 -7.26 -5.98
CA ALA A 6 4.77 -7.70 -5.24
C ALA A 6 4.75 -7.05 -3.86
N GLU A 7 5.37 -7.72 -2.88
CA GLU A 7 5.57 -7.17 -1.56
C GLU A 7 6.96 -7.52 -1.04
N PHE A 8 7.51 -6.67 -0.18
CA PHE A 8 8.73 -6.95 0.56
C PHE A 8 8.68 -6.24 1.92
N ARG A 9 9.48 -6.73 2.86
CA ARG A 9 9.46 -6.23 4.24
C ARG A 9 10.70 -5.41 4.54
N ILE A 10 10.48 -4.28 5.22
CA ILE A 10 11.53 -3.46 5.80
C ILE A 10 11.17 -3.22 7.26
N ASN A 11 11.89 -3.84 8.20
CA ASN A 11 11.57 -3.79 9.63
C ASN A 11 10.10 -4.18 9.88
N ASN A 12 9.31 -3.28 10.47
CA ASN A 12 7.88 -3.47 10.79
C ASN A 12 6.95 -3.03 9.64
N TYR A 13 7.51 -2.65 8.49
CA TYR A 13 6.75 -2.17 7.34
C TYR A 13 6.68 -3.20 6.23
N ALA A 14 5.48 -3.42 5.70
CA ALA A 14 5.26 -4.09 4.45
C ALA A 14 5.21 -3.05 3.33
N VAL A 15 6.14 -3.14 2.39
CA VAL A 15 6.16 -2.32 1.17
C VAL A 15 5.45 -3.09 0.07
N LEU A 16 4.37 -2.51 -0.45
CA LEU A 16 3.50 -3.12 -1.42
C LEU A 16 3.67 -2.41 -2.77
N ARG A 17 4.08 -3.16 -3.79
CA ARG A 17 4.14 -2.69 -5.17
C ARG A 17 2.80 -2.93 -5.85
N LEU A 18 2.28 -1.89 -6.47
CA LEU A 18 0.97 -1.88 -7.11
C LEU A 18 1.07 -2.08 -8.63
N ASP A 19 0.04 -2.72 -9.18
CA ASP A 19 -0.19 -2.87 -10.64
C ASP A 19 -0.28 -1.52 -11.36
N LYS A 20 -0.92 -0.53 -10.74
CA LYS A 20 -1.19 0.78 -11.34
C LYS A 20 -0.40 1.89 -10.68
N ASP A 21 -0.20 2.97 -11.44
CA ASP A 21 0.36 4.20 -10.91
C ASP A 21 -0.55 4.80 -9.83
N ILE A 22 0.09 5.25 -8.76
CA ILE A 22 -0.60 5.92 -7.66
C ILE A 22 -0.78 7.37 -8.10
N LEU A 23 -1.96 7.69 -8.62
CA LEU A 23 -2.35 9.09 -8.83
C LEU A 23 -2.26 9.79 -7.47
N PHE A 24 -1.40 10.82 -7.33
CA PHE A 24 -1.27 11.69 -6.16
C PHE A 24 -2.58 12.42 -5.82
N ARG A 25 -3.61 11.67 -5.45
CA ARG A 25 -4.84 12.19 -4.88
C ARG A 25 -4.64 12.31 -3.37
N LYS A 26 -5.38 13.23 -2.76
CA LYS A 26 -5.41 13.38 -1.30
C LYS A 26 -6.19 12.21 -0.69
N TYR A 27 -5.57 11.05 -0.56
CA TYR A 27 -6.08 9.99 0.31
C TYR A 27 -5.46 10.13 1.70
N SER A 28 -6.20 9.76 2.73
CA SER A 28 -5.75 9.77 4.13
C SER A 28 -5.42 8.37 4.64
N LYS A 29 -6.01 7.33 4.03
CA LYS A 29 -5.84 5.93 4.46
C LYS A 29 -5.87 4.94 3.29
N TYR A 30 -5.32 3.76 3.53
CA TYR A 30 -5.47 2.59 2.67
C TYR A 30 -6.41 1.58 3.32
N LEU A 31 -7.33 1.00 2.57
CA LEU A 31 -8.15 -0.12 3.01
C LEU A 31 -7.73 -1.36 2.22
N ILE A 32 -7.19 -2.34 2.93
CA ILE A 32 -6.65 -3.57 2.37
C ILE A 32 -7.22 -4.74 3.16
N ASP A 33 -7.88 -5.66 2.47
CA ASP A 33 -8.53 -6.84 3.09
C ASP A 33 -9.51 -6.49 4.23
N GLY A 34 -10.18 -5.34 4.14
CA GLY A 34 -11.12 -4.87 5.17
C GLY A 34 -10.46 -4.18 6.37
N VAL A 35 -9.13 -4.03 6.39
CA VAL A 35 -8.37 -3.33 7.43
C VAL A 35 -7.89 -1.97 6.93
N GLU A 36 -8.10 -0.93 7.72
CA GLU A 36 -7.59 0.41 7.43
C GLU A 36 -6.15 0.56 7.91
N PHE A 37 -5.31 1.14 7.06
CA PHE A 37 -3.90 1.45 7.31
C PHE A 37 -3.64 2.93 7.10
N HIS A 38 -2.76 3.47 7.95
CA HIS A 38 -2.24 4.81 7.79
C HIS A 38 -1.24 4.88 6.63
N ILE A 39 -1.20 6.02 5.96
CA ILE A 39 -0.26 6.26 4.88
C ILE A 39 1.13 6.47 5.45
N VAL A 40 2.06 5.62 5.04
CA VAL A 40 3.50 5.84 5.25
C VAL A 40 4.07 6.36 3.93
N PRO A 41 4.53 7.63 3.87
CA PRO A 41 5.01 8.23 2.63
C PRO A 41 6.31 7.55 2.18
N ILE A 42 6.33 7.07 0.93
CA ILE A 42 7.54 6.61 0.24
C ILE A 42 7.81 7.56 -0.92
N TYR A 43 8.92 8.30 -0.86
CA TYR A 43 9.29 9.26 -1.90
C TYR A 43 10.18 8.65 -3.00
N ASP A 44 10.87 7.55 -2.69
CA ASP A 44 11.94 7.02 -3.54
C ASP A 44 11.47 5.92 -4.52
N LEU A 45 10.37 5.23 -4.20
CA LEU A 45 9.89 4.07 -4.96
C LEU A 45 8.56 4.37 -5.66
N THR A 46 8.59 4.36 -6.99
CA THR A 46 7.39 4.53 -7.83
C THR A 46 6.47 3.32 -7.68
N ARG A 47 5.15 3.59 -7.60
CA ARG A 47 4.08 2.57 -7.47
C ARG A 47 4.18 1.71 -6.21
N CYS A 48 4.88 2.19 -5.18
CA CYS A 48 5.02 1.49 -3.92
C CYS A 48 4.32 2.29 -2.80
N ILE A 49 3.65 1.56 -1.92
CA ILE A 49 3.13 2.09 -0.65
C ILE A 49 3.76 1.31 0.51
N ALA A 50 3.98 1.96 1.64
CA ALA A 50 4.31 1.27 2.89
C ALA A 50 3.10 1.28 3.80
N ILE A 51 2.91 0.15 4.49
CA ILE A 51 1.97 0.01 5.60
C ILE A 51 2.70 -0.64 6.78
N GLU A 52 2.31 -0.29 7.99
CA GLU A 52 2.79 -0.97 9.19
C GLU A 52 1.98 -2.25 9.39
N SER A 53 2.58 -3.40 9.06
CA SER A 53 1.92 -4.70 9.21
C SER A 53 2.93 -5.83 9.03
N ASP A 54 2.71 -6.92 9.77
CA ASP A 54 3.45 -8.19 9.59
C ASP A 54 2.70 -9.18 8.67
N LYS A 55 1.52 -8.82 8.17
CA LYS A 55 0.73 -9.67 7.28
C LYS A 55 1.20 -9.58 5.82
N SER A 56 0.87 -10.60 5.04
CA SER A 56 1.07 -10.64 3.59
C SER A 56 -0.18 -10.09 2.89
N PHE A 57 0.03 -9.23 1.89
CA PHE A 57 -1.02 -8.59 1.11
C PHE A 57 -0.88 -8.86 -0.39
N LEU A 58 -0.06 -9.83 -0.79
CA LEU A 58 0.09 -10.21 -2.18
C LEU A 58 -1.26 -10.59 -2.81
N ASN A 59 -1.53 -10.10 -4.02
CA ASN A 59 -2.80 -10.26 -4.74
C ASN A 59 -4.03 -9.64 -4.04
N LYS A 60 -3.85 -8.89 -2.95
CA LYS A 60 -4.95 -8.15 -2.32
C LYS A 60 -5.23 -6.84 -3.04
N GLU A 61 -6.48 -6.42 -2.94
CA GLU A 61 -6.91 -5.12 -3.45
C GLU A 61 -6.66 -4.04 -2.40
N VAL A 62 -6.08 -2.93 -2.86
CA VAL A 62 -5.86 -1.71 -2.12
C VAL A 62 -6.88 -0.67 -2.57
N LYS A 63 -7.70 -0.23 -1.63
CA LYS A 63 -8.63 0.90 -1.78
C LYS A 63 -8.03 2.13 -1.11
N PHE A 64 -8.15 3.27 -1.77
CA PHE A 64 -7.67 4.56 -1.25
C PHE A 64 -8.88 5.30 -0.69
N ILE A 65 -8.84 5.63 0.59
CA ILE A 65 -9.92 6.33 1.29
C ILE A 65 -9.46 7.77 1.55
N GLU A 66 -10.31 8.73 1.20
CA GLU A 66 -10.13 10.17 1.49
C GLU A 66 -10.33 10.48 2.97
#